data_AF-A0A925JS63-F1
#
_entry.id   AF-A0A925JS63-F1
#
_cell.length_a   1.000
_cell.length_b   1.000
_cell.length_c   1.000
_cell.angle_alpha   90.00
_cell.angle_beta   90.00
_cell.angle_gamma   90.00
#
_symmetry.space_group_name_H-M   'P 1'
#
loop_
_entity.id
_entity.type
_entity.pdbx_description
1 polymer ?
#
loop_
_entity_poly.entity_id
_entity_poly.type
_entity_poly.pdbx_seq_one_letter_code
_entity_poly.pdbx_strand_id
1 'polypeptide(L)'
;MVFLNGYQFGCTDRPTFEGTFGDANQVLERDGRVSLFFNNCDVPGNPPIEVLGNAFRDYLNGLQFTGGRPVTQVDVVAHSMGGMIVRSYLAGKQTARGVFQPPADPKIRRVVFLAVPFFGSFLADFTDVLPGYRLDEQTRELQPGSAFTFDLATWNQGREDLRGVDALAVITNGGSAGATF
;
A
#
# COMPACT_ATOMS: atom_id res chain seq x y z
N MET A 1 -1.93 8.26 -12.47
CA MET A 1 -1.80 8.11 -11.00
C MET A 1 -2.28 6.72 -10.64
N VAL A 2 -1.57 6.01 -9.77
CA VAL A 2 -1.94 4.65 -9.36
C VAL A 2 -2.42 4.68 -7.92
N PHE A 3 -3.59 4.11 -7.67
CA PHE A 3 -4.27 4.10 -6.38
C PHE A 3 -4.24 2.69 -5.78
N LEU A 4 -3.87 2.56 -4.50
CA LEU A 4 -3.77 1.27 -3.81
C LEU A 4 -4.72 1.24 -2.61
N ASN A 5 -5.63 0.28 -2.59
CA ASN A 5 -6.52 0.07 -1.45
C ASN A 5 -5.81 -0.50 -0.22
N GLY A 6 -6.50 -0.39 0.91
CA GLY A 6 -6.08 -0.93 2.20
C GLY A 6 -6.42 -2.40 2.37
N TYR A 7 -6.19 -2.89 3.59
CA TYR A 7 -6.54 -4.24 4.01
C TYR A 7 -8.03 -4.54 3.77
N GLN A 8 -8.33 -5.77 3.38
CA GLN A 8 -9.70 -6.26 3.15
C GLN A 8 -9.82 -7.63 3.80
N PHE A 9 -10.83 -7.80 4.65
CA PHE A 9 -10.99 -9.06 5.39
C PHE A 9 -11.28 -10.22 4.44
N GLY A 10 -10.32 -11.14 4.32
CA GLY A 10 -10.42 -12.35 3.49
C GLY A 10 -10.59 -12.10 1.98
N CYS A 11 -10.53 -10.86 1.51
CA CYS A 11 -10.83 -10.48 0.13
C CYS A 11 -12.10 -11.16 -0.44
N THR A 12 -13.15 -11.29 0.39
CA THR A 12 -14.40 -11.96 0.01
C THR A 12 -15.26 -11.13 -0.93
N ASP A 13 -15.17 -9.81 -0.78
CA ASP A 13 -15.78 -8.84 -1.71
C ASP A 13 -14.76 -8.44 -2.79
N ARG A 14 -15.24 -7.72 -3.82
CA ARG A 14 -14.38 -7.07 -4.81
C ARG A 14 -14.32 -5.57 -4.51
N PRO A 15 -13.30 -5.09 -3.79
CA PRO A 15 -13.12 -3.66 -3.56
C PRO A 15 -13.11 -2.91 -4.89
N THR A 16 -13.81 -1.79 -4.94
CA THR A 16 -13.78 -0.88 -6.08
C THR A 16 -12.92 0.34 -5.78
N PHE A 17 -12.54 1.04 -6.84
CA PHE A 17 -11.85 2.32 -6.70
C PHE A 17 -12.71 3.29 -5.87
N GLU A 18 -13.99 3.42 -6.23
CA GLU A 18 -14.94 4.34 -5.59
C GLU A 18 -15.19 3.97 -4.13
N GLY A 19 -15.22 2.67 -3.80
CA GLY A 19 -15.38 2.21 -2.43
C GLY A 19 -14.22 2.61 -1.51
N THR A 20 -13.03 2.83 -2.06
CA THR A 20 -11.85 3.25 -1.28
C THR A 20 -11.57 4.75 -1.37
N PHE A 21 -11.76 5.34 -2.56
CA PHE A 21 -11.29 6.68 -2.89
C PHE A 21 -12.41 7.64 -3.31
N GLY A 22 -13.67 7.20 -3.29
CA GLY A 22 -14.81 7.98 -3.75
C GLY A 22 -14.65 8.42 -5.21
N ASP A 23 -15.06 9.65 -5.50
CA ASP A 23 -15.03 10.23 -6.86
C ASP A 23 -13.65 10.78 -7.27
N ALA A 24 -12.55 10.33 -6.65
CA ALA A 24 -11.22 10.83 -6.95
C ALA A 24 -10.83 10.64 -8.43
N ASN A 25 -11.32 9.59 -9.09
CA ASN A 25 -11.16 9.36 -10.52
C ASN A 25 -11.80 10.50 -11.33
N GLN A 26 -13.05 10.85 -11.04
CA GLN A 26 -13.77 11.92 -11.73
C GLN A 26 -13.10 13.29 -11.54
N VAL A 27 -12.59 13.56 -10.32
CA VAL A 27 -11.86 14.81 -10.04
C VAL A 27 -10.57 14.87 -10.87
N LEU A 28 -9.80 13.77 -10.92
CA LEU A 28 -8.57 13.70 -11.69
C LEU A 28 -8.82 13.76 -13.21
N GLU A 29 -9.87 13.12 -13.69
CA GLU A 29 -10.25 13.13 -15.11
C GLU A 29 -10.61 14.54 -15.59
N ARG A 30 -11.28 15.35 -14.75
CA ARG A 30 -11.57 16.77 -15.05
C ARG A 30 -10.29 17.60 -15.24
N ASP A 31 -9.21 17.21 -14.58
CA ASP A 31 -7.88 17.81 -14.73
C ASP A 31 -7.04 17.14 -15.83
N GLY A 32 -7.64 16.26 -16.64
CA GLY A 32 -6.96 15.54 -17.73
C GLY A 32 -5.96 14.48 -17.23
N ARG A 33 -6.14 13.98 -16.00
CA ARG A 33 -5.26 12.97 -15.39
C ARG A 33 -5.93 11.59 -15.41
N VAL A 34 -5.15 10.58 -15.77
CA VAL A 34 -5.59 9.18 -15.70
C VAL A 34 -5.37 8.64 -14.28
N SER A 35 -6.41 8.06 -13.69
CA SER A 35 -6.34 7.25 -12.47
C SER A 35 -6.41 5.76 -12.82
N LEU A 36 -5.53 4.98 -12.21
CA LEU A 36 -5.50 3.53 -12.29
C LEU A 36 -5.62 2.95 -10.88
N PHE A 37 -6.20 1.76 -10.76
CA PHE A 37 -6.42 1.09 -9.49
C PHE A 37 -5.59 -0.20 -9.43
N PHE A 38 -4.80 -0.33 -8.37
CA PHE A 38 -4.22 -1.60 -7.95
C PHE A 38 -5.02 -2.10 -6.76
N ASN A 39 -5.90 -3.07 -7.03
CA ASN A 39 -6.68 -3.74 -6.01
C ASN A 39 -5.87 -4.91 -5.44
N ASN A 40 -5.46 -4.83 -4.18
CA ASN A 40 -4.67 -5.89 -3.55
C ASN A 40 -5.41 -7.25 -3.48
N CYS A 41 -6.74 -7.25 -3.56
CA CYS A 41 -7.55 -8.47 -3.59
C CYS A 41 -7.60 -9.16 -4.95
N ASP A 42 -7.09 -8.53 -6.01
CA ASP A 42 -6.92 -9.21 -7.30
C ASP A 42 -5.73 -10.18 -7.28
N VAL A 43 -4.87 -10.09 -6.26
CA VAL A 43 -3.78 -11.03 -6.03
C VAL A 43 -4.32 -12.27 -5.31
N PRO A 44 -4.25 -13.48 -5.90
CA PRO A 44 -4.90 -14.67 -5.35
C PRO A 44 -4.37 -15.08 -3.98
N GLY A 45 -5.28 -15.55 -3.13
CA GLY A 45 -4.94 -16.24 -1.88
C GLY A 45 -4.66 -15.35 -0.68
N ASN A 46 -4.98 -14.05 -0.76
CA ASN A 46 -4.75 -13.07 0.30
C ASN A 46 -3.30 -13.15 0.85
N PRO A 47 -2.28 -13.01 -0.02
CA PRO A 47 -0.91 -13.37 0.34
C PRO A 47 -0.27 -12.32 1.27
N PRO A 48 0.93 -12.59 1.81
CA PRO A 48 1.70 -11.63 2.61
C PRO A 48 1.96 -10.31 1.85
N ILE A 49 2.21 -9.23 2.58
CA ILE A 49 2.40 -7.88 2.03
C ILE A 49 3.65 -7.83 1.13
N GLU A 50 4.66 -8.66 1.33
CA GLU A 50 5.79 -8.80 0.39
C GLU A 50 5.36 -9.29 -0.98
N VAL A 51 4.47 -10.28 -1.01
CA VAL A 51 3.94 -10.82 -2.28
C VAL A 51 3.09 -9.78 -2.97
N LEU A 52 2.33 -8.99 -2.23
CA LEU A 52 1.61 -7.83 -2.77
C LEU A 52 2.57 -6.76 -3.31
N GLY A 53 3.71 -6.51 -2.65
CA GLY A 53 4.75 -5.61 -3.13
C GLY A 53 5.37 -6.07 -4.46
N ASN A 54 5.61 -7.37 -4.59
CA ASN A 54 6.06 -7.98 -5.85
C ASN A 54 4.97 -7.89 -6.95
N ALA A 55 3.71 -8.16 -6.61
CA ALA A 55 2.60 -8.01 -7.54
C ALA A 55 2.42 -6.55 -8.00
N PHE A 56 2.64 -5.58 -7.10
CA PHE A 56 2.62 -4.16 -7.43
C PHE A 56 3.77 -3.76 -8.36
N ARG A 57 4.98 -4.29 -8.16
CA ARG A 57 6.08 -4.15 -9.13
C ARG A 57 5.66 -4.61 -10.51
N ASP A 58 5.09 -5.80 -10.60
CA ASP A 58 4.71 -6.42 -11.87
C ASP A 58 3.58 -5.63 -12.54
N TYR A 59 2.63 -5.12 -11.76
CA TYR A 59 1.61 -4.17 -12.20
C TYR A 59 2.24 -2.91 -12.83
N LEU A 60 3.15 -2.23 -12.13
CA LEU A 60 3.83 -1.03 -12.63
C LEU A 60 4.69 -1.31 -13.88
N ASN A 61 5.26 -2.50 -13.98
CA ASN A 61 6.02 -2.94 -15.14
C ASN A 61 5.15 -3.23 -16.37
N GLY A 62 3.91 -3.68 -16.15
CA GLY A 62 2.93 -3.93 -17.20
C GLY A 62 2.25 -2.68 -17.76
N LEU A 63 2.36 -1.52 -17.09
CA LEU A 63 1.69 -0.29 -17.53
C LEU A 63 2.26 0.22 -18.86
N GLN A 64 1.35 0.46 -19.81
CA GLN A 64 1.65 1.01 -21.13
C GLN A 64 0.60 2.05 -21.51
N PHE A 65 1.00 3.04 -22.30
CA PHE A 65 0.06 3.91 -23.00
C PHE A 65 -0.65 3.15 -24.12
N THR A 66 -1.77 3.65 -24.64
CA THR A 66 -2.55 3.03 -25.73
C THR A 66 -1.72 2.68 -26.98
N GLY A 67 -0.59 3.37 -27.21
CA GLY A 67 0.36 3.08 -28.29
C GLY A 67 1.45 2.04 -27.95
N GLY A 68 1.32 1.27 -26.87
CA GLY A 68 2.26 0.23 -26.44
C GLY A 68 3.56 0.73 -25.79
N ARG A 69 3.74 2.04 -25.67
CA ARG A 69 4.90 2.63 -24.99
C ARG A 69 4.82 2.37 -23.48
N PRO A 70 5.88 1.86 -22.83
CA PRO A 70 5.90 1.67 -21.38
C PRO A 70 5.71 2.98 -20.62
N VAL A 71 4.99 2.93 -19.52
CA VAL A 71 4.95 4.02 -18.55
C VAL A 71 6.24 3.96 -17.72
N THR A 72 7.01 5.05 -17.76
CA THR A 72 8.32 5.16 -17.08
C THR A 72 8.20 5.74 -15.69
N GLN A 73 7.17 6.56 -15.42
CA GLN A 73 6.91 7.11 -14.10
C GLN A 73 5.42 7.20 -13.78
N VAL A 74 5.09 7.02 -12.50
CA VAL A 74 3.76 7.22 -11.93
C VAL A 74 3.83 8.04 -10.64
N ASP A 75 2.73 8.72 -10.34
CA ASP A 75 2.45 9.18 -8.98
C ASP A 75 1.48 8.20 -8.32
N VAL A 76 1.68 7.92 -7.04
CA VAL A 76 0.95 6.92 -6.27
C VAL A 76 0.12 7.58 -5.17
N VAL A 77 -1.09 7.05 -4.93
CA VAL A 77 -1.90 7.34 -3.75
C VAL A 77 -2.21 6.02 -3.07
N ALA A 78 -1.82 5.86 -1.82
CA ALA A 78 -1.89 4.59 -1.13
C ALA A 78 -2.60 4.75 0.22
N HIS A 79 -3.68 4.01 0.41
CA HIS A 79 -4.49 4.08 1.62
C HIS A 79 -4.21 2.88 2.54
N SER A 80 -4.06 3.14 3.85
CA SER A 80 -3.93 2.10 4.88
C SER A 80 -2.82 1.09 4.52
N MET A 81 -3.09 -0.22 4.54
CA MET A 81 -2.15 -1.26 4.13
C MET A 81 -1.55 -1.04 2.74
N GLY A 82 -2.25 -0.38 1.82
CA GLY A 82 -1.73 -0.02 0.51
C GLY A 82 -0.41 0.74 0.58
N GLY A 83 -0.22 1.59 1.58
CA GLY A 83 1.06 2.28 1.78
C GLY A 83 2.20 1.34 2.22
N MET A 84 1.88 0.28 2.96
CA MET A 84 2.84 -0.76 3.33
C MET A 84 3.23 -1.62 2.12
N ILE A 85 2.31 -1.85 1.19
CA ILE A 85 2.61 -2.48 -0.12
C ILE A 85 3.62 -1.62 -0.90
N VAL A 86 3.41 -0.30 -0.97
CA VAL A 86 4.35 0.62 -1.64
C VAL A 86 5.74 0.56 -1.00
N ARG A 87 5.83 0.60 0.34
CA ARG A 87 7.12 0.50 1.04
C ARG A 87 7.80 -0.84 0.80
N SER A 88 7.04 -1.93 0.85
CA SER A 88 7.54 -3.27 0.54
C SER A 88 8.11 -3.33 -0.88
N TYR A 89 7.41 -2.75 -1.85
CA TYR A 89 7.88 -2.62 -3.23
C TYR A 89 9.19 -1.82 -3.34
N LEU A 90 9.26 -0.63 -2.73
CA LEU A 90 10.43 0.25 -2.81
C LEU A 90 11.68 -0.38 -2.18
N ALA A 91 11.51 -1.09 -1.05
CA ALA A 91 12.58 -1.86 -0.42
C ALA A 91 12.87 -3.18 -1.16
N GLY A 92 11.95 -3.63 -2.02
CA GLY A 92 11.95 -4.97 -2.59
C GLY A 92 11.96 -6.06 -1.52
N LYS A 93 11.24 -5.85 -0.42
CA LYS A 93 11.20 -6.77 0.73
C LYS A 93 10.65 -8.13 0.28
N GLN A 94 11.39 -9.19 0.62
CA GLN A 94 10.99 -10.58 0.37
C GLN A 94 10.48 -11.23 1.65
N THR A 95 9.69 -12.30 1.57
CA THR A 95 9.10 -12.98 2.75
C THR A 95 10.16 -13.48 3.73
N ALA A 96 11.38 -13.75 3.27
CA ALA A 96 12.51 -14.01 4.14
C ALA A 96 12.93 -12.75 4.92
N ARG A 97 13.14 -12.90 6.23
CA ARG A 97 13.55 -11.79 7.11
C ARG A 97 14.85 -11.14 6.65
N GLY A 98 14.89 -9.81 6.68
CA GLY A 98 16.06 -9.02 6.30
C GLY A 98 16.49 -9.15 4.84
N VAL A 99 15.69 -9.77 3.97
CA VAL A 99 16.01 -9.93 2.54
C VAL A 99 15.31 -8.85 1.73
N PHE A 100 16.12 -8.06 1.03
CA PHE A 100 15.68 -6.91 0.23
C PHE A 100 16.26 -7.00 -1.18
N GLN A 101 15.42 -6.74 -2.18
CA GLN A 101 15.77 -6.72 -3.60
C GLN A 101 15.15 -5.47 -4.26
N PRO A 102 15.58 -4.26 -3.85
CA PRO A 102 14.94 -3.03 -4.28
C PRO A 102 15.03 -2.88 -5.82
N PRO A 103 13.96 -2.40 -6.48
CA PRO A 103 13.99 -2.18 -7.91
C PRO A 103 15.06 -1.15 -8.29
N ALA A 104 15.80 -1.44 -9.37
CA ALA A 104 16.80 -0.52 -9.91
C ALA A 104 16.16 0.80 -10.39
N ASP A 105 15.00 0.69 -11.05
CA ASP A 105 14.11 1.80 -11.40
C ASP A 105 12.78 1.63 -10.65
N PRO A 106 12.54 2.41 -9.58
CA PRO A 106 11.32 2.32 -8.79
C PRO A 106 10.05 2.80 -9.50
N LYS A 107 10.14 3.47 -10.66
CA LYS A 107 8.99 4.04 -11.42
C LYS A 107 8.03 4.97 -10.66
N ILE A 108 8.11 5.09 -9.34
CA ILE A 108 7.33 5.99 -8.53
C ILE A 108 8.12 7.28 -8.43
N ARG A 109 7.49 8.39 -8.81
CA ARG A 109 8.06 9.72 -8.64
C ARG A 109 7.60 10.35 -7.33
N ARG A 110 6.30 10.21 -7.04
CA ARG A 110 5.67 10.78 -5.85
C ARG A 110 4.68 9.80 -5.23
N VAL A 111 4.52 9.87 -3.91
CA VAL A 111 3.53 9.09 -3.19
C VAL A 111 2.76 9.94 -2.17
N VAL A 112 1.44 9.79 -2.14
CA VAL A 112 0.58 10.26 -1.07
C VAL A 112 0.13 9.06 -0.24
N PHE A 113 0.49 9.05 1.03
CA PHE A 113 0.09 8.05 2.00
C PHE A 113 -1.12 8.55 2.80
N LEU A 114 -2.21 7.80 2.78
CA LEU A 114 -3.45 8.12 3.49
C LEU A 114 -3.67 7.10 4.61
N ALA A 115 -3.63 7.54 5.87
CA ALA A 115 -3.87 6.68 7.04
C ALA A 115 -3.03 5.38 7.05
N VAL A 116 -1.76 5.46 6.62
CA VAL A 116 -0.88 4.28 6.49
C VAL A 116 -0.28 3.91 7.85
N PRO A 117 -0.38 2.64 8.29
CA PRO A 117 0.18 2.17 9.54
C PRO A 117 1.69 1.88 9.42
N PHE A 118 2.51 2.93 9.27
CA PHE A 118 3.96 2.80 9.04
C PHE A 118 4.70 1.96 10.10
N PHE A 119 4.17 1.96 11.33
CA PHE A 119 4.73 1.26 12.50
C PHE A 119 3.80 0.15 12.99
N GLY A 120 2.90 -0.32 12.13
CA GLY A 120 1.82 -1.23 12.49
C GLY A 120 0.58 -0.51 13.00
N SER A 121 -0.44 -1.30 13.33
CA SER A 121 -1.75 -0.85 13.79
C SER A 121 -2.21 -1.73 14.93
N PHE A 122 -2.61 -1.12 16.05
CA PHE A 122 -3.25 -1.84 17.16
C PHE A 122 -4.59 -2.48 16.75
N LEU A 123 -5.21 -2.05 15.64
CA LEU A 123 -6.39 -2.72 15.09
C LEU A 123 -6.07 -4.12 14.56
N ALA A 124 -4.81 -4.42 14.25
CA ALA A 124 -4.37 -5.77 13.92
C ALA A 124 -4.37 -6.70 15.15
N ASP A 125 -4.28 -6.15 16.36
CA ASP A 125 -4.47 -6.92 17.59
C ASP A 125 -5.96 -7.06 17.94
N PHE A 126 -6.82 -6.13 17.49
CA PHE A 126 -8.27 -6.21 17.72
C PHE A 126 -8.97 -7.32 16.93
N THR A 127 -8.36 -7.83 15.84
CA THR A 127 -8.88 -9.01 15.15
C THR A 127 -8.76 -10.29 15.98
N ASP A 128 -7.99 -10.31 17.07
CA ASP A 128 -7.93 -11.44 18.02
C ASP A 128 -9.09 -11.48 19.02
N VAL A 129 -9.78 -10.36 19.26
CA VAL A 129 -10.86 -10.27 20.26
C VAL A 129 -12.27 -10.44 19.68
N LEU A 130 -12.43 -10.54 18.36
CA LEU A 130 -13.73 -10.79 17.72
C LEU A 130 -13.89 -12.27 17.35
N PRO A 131 -14.84 -13.01 17.95
CA PRO A 131 -15.10 -14.40 17.61
C PRO A 131 -15.42 -14.56 16.11
N GLY A 132 -14.60 -15.35 15.39
CA GLY A 132 -14.74 -15.57 13.95
C GLY A 132 -13.75 -14.81 13.09
N TYR A 133 -13.00 -13.86 13.65
CA TYR A 133 -11.83 -13.27 13.00
C TYR A 133 -10.62 -14.20 13.23
N ARG A 134 -10.00 -14.68 12.15
CA ARG A 134 -8.68 -15.29 12.20
C ARG A 134 -7.67 -14.26 11.72
N LEU A 135 -6.59 -14.07 12.46
CA LEU A 135 -5.41 -13.37 11.95
C LEU A 135 -4.97 -14.04 10.64
N ASP A 136 -5.12 -13.32 9.54
CA ASP A 136 -4.42 -13.64 8.31
C ASP A 136 -2.99 -13.10 8.39
N GLU A 137 -2.17 -13.46 7.40
CA GLU A 137 -0.75 -13.09 7.45
C GLU A 137 -0.56 -11.57 7.35
N GLN A 138 -1.39 -10.87 6.58
CA GLN A 138 -1.33 -9.42 6.44
C GLN A 138 -1.59 -8.71 7.77
N THR A 139 -2.59 -9.15 8.54
CA THR A 139 -2.86 -8.58 9.87
C THR A 139 -1.70 -8.84 10.83
N ARG A 140 -1.10 -10.03 10.84
CA ARG A 140 0.13 -10.30 11.63
C ARG A 140 1.29 -9.40 11.24
N GLU A 141 1.48 -9.16 9.95
CA GLU A 141 2.52 -8.26 9.44
C GLU A 141 2.28 -6.81 9.82
N LEU A 142 1.01 -6.41 10.02
CA LEU A 142 0.64 -5.08 10.48
C LEU A 142 0.66 -4.93 12.01
N GLN A 143 0.97 -5.97 12.79
CA GLN A 143 1.14 -5.80 14.23
C GLN A 143 2.34 -4.89 14.55
N PRO A 144 2.23 -4.00 15.55
CA PRO A 144 3.36 -3.20 15.99
C PRO A 144 4.57 -4.06 16.36
N GLY A 145 5.72 -3.79 15.76
CA GLY A 145 6.95 -4.54 16.01
C GLY A 145 7.00 -5.93 15.34
N SER A 146 6.07 -6.24 14.44
CA SER A 146 6.18 -7.41 13.56
C SER A 146 7.52 -7.43 12.82
N ALA A 147 7.97 -8.61 12.41
CA ALA A 147 9.20 -8.73 11.62
C ALA A 147 9.14 -7.88 10.34
N PHE A 148 7.98 -7.84 9.69
CA PHE A 148 7.73 -7.02 8.51
C PHE A 148 7.91 -5.52 8.78
N THR A 149 7.25 -4.98 9.82
CA THR A 149 7.35 -3.55 10.16
C THR A 149 8.76 -3.17 10.62
N PHE A 150 9.41 -4.03 11.39
CA PHE A 150 10.79 -3.82 11.84
C PHE A 150 11.77 -3.82 10.68
N ASP A 151 11.67 -4.82 9.78
CA ASP A 151 12.51 -4.91 8.58
C ASP A 151 12.35 -3.64 7.73
N LEU A 152 11.12 -3.21 7.44
CA LEU A 152 10.88 -1.98 6.66
C LEU A 152 11.31 -0.69 7.37
N ALA A 153 11.40 -0.66 8.70
CA ALA A 153 11.90 0.49 9.45
C ALA A 153 13.43 0.55 9.53
N THR A 154 14.12 -0.55 9.22
CA THR A 154 15.57 -0.67 9.42
C THR A 154 16.34 -1.04 8.15
N TRP A 155 15.65 -1.35 7.05
CA TRP A 155 16.26 -1.89 5.83
C TRP A 155 17.36 -1.01 5.24
N ASN A 156 17.19 0.32 5.26
CA ASN A 156 18.20 1.24 4.75
C ASN A 156 19.12 1.82 5.85
N GLN A 157 19.22 1.14 7.00
CA GLN A 157 20.16 1.49 8.08
C GLN A 157 20.06 2.96 8.53
N GLY A 158 18.84 3.49 8.63
CA GLY A 158 18.59 4.88 9.02
C GLY A 158 18.83 5.92 7.91
N ARG A 159 19.01 5.46 6.66
CA ARG A 159 19.04 6.33 5.47
C ARG A 159 17.63 6.46 4.87
N GLU A 160 17.53 7.15 3.75
CA GLU A 160 16.25 7.46 3.10
C GLU A 160 15.48 6.20 2.66
N ASP A 161 14.33 5.93 3.26
CA ASP A 161 13.62 4.65 3.12
C ASP A 161 12.71 4.55 1.88
N LEU A 162 12.55 5.62 1.10
CA LEU A 162 11.61 5.72 -0.02
C LEU A 162 12.29 5.81 -1.40
N ARG A 163 13.60 5.59 -1.48
CA ARG A 163 14.37 5.53 -2.74
C ARG A 163 14.34 6.82 -3.57
N GLY A 164 14.29 7.98 -2.91
CA GLY A 164 14.24 9.30 -3.54
C GLY A 164 12.86 9.70 -4.05
N VAL A 165 11.81 9.00 -3.61
CA VAL A 165 10.42 9.34 -3.91
C VAL A 165 9.97 10.54 -3.06
N ASP A 166 9.37 11.55 -3.69
CA ASP A 166 8.72 12.64 -2.95
C ASP A 166 7.48 12.10 -2.23
N ALA A 167 7.40 12.25 -0.90
CA ALA A 167 6.32 11.67 -0.11
C ALA A 167 5.53 12.72 0.70
N LEU A 168 4.21 12.55 0.71
CA LEU A 168 3.29 13.23 1.62
C LEU A 168 2.54 12.18 2.43
N ALA A 169 2.52 12.30 3.75
CA ALA A 169 1.68 11.47 4.61
C ALA A 169 0.55 12.33 5.21
N VAL A 170 -0.69 11.87 5.04
CA VAL A 170 -1.88 12.46 5.63
C VAL A 170 -2.42 11.48 6.66
N ILE A 171 -2.42 11.91 7.92
CA ILE A 171 -2.85 11.12 9.07
C ILE A 171 -3.91 11.93 9.81
N THR A 172 -4.96 11.26 10.28
CA THR A 172 -6.01 11.84 11.11
C THR A 172 -6.11 11.05 12.42
N ASN A 173 -6.56 11.71 13.49
CA ASN A 173 -6.84 11.07 14.79
C ASN A 173 -8.15 10.24 14.77
N GLY A 174 -8.69 9.93 13.60
CA GLY A 174 -9.86 9.07 13.43
C GLY A 174 -11.08 9.52 14.24
N GLY A 175 -11.25 10.84 14.41
CA GLY A 175 -12.22 11.42 15.34
C GLY A 175 -13.56 10.67 15.31
N SER A 176 -13.96 10.14 16.45
CA SER A 176 -15.34 9.68 16.65
C SER A 176 -16.25 10.88 16.38
N ALA A 177 -17.38 10.69 15.68
CA ALA A 177 -18.38 11.75 15.53
C ALA A 177 -18.69 12.34 16.92
N GLY A 178 -18.14 13.53 17.22
CA GLY A 178 -18.21 14.15 18.55
C GLY A 178 -16.94 14.82 19.08
N ALA A 179 -15.76 14.64 18.47
CA ALA A 179 -14.57 15.40 18.87
C ALA A 179 -14.50 16.75 18.12
N THR A 180 -15.12 17.79 18.68
CA THR A 180 -14.92 19.19 18.29
C THR A 180 -13.52 19.67 18.69
N PHE A 181 -12.85 20.37 17.77
CA PHE A 181 -11.72 21.25 18.08
C PHE A 181 -12.16 22.44 18.94
#